data_AF-A0A4R1U9Q3-F1
#
_entry.id   AF-A0A4R1U9Q3-F1
#
_cell.length_a   1.000
_cell.length_b   1.000
_cell.length_c   1.000
_cell.angle_alpha   90.00
_cell.angle_beta   90.00
_cell.angle_gamma   90.00
#
_symmetry.space_group_name_H-M   'P 1'
#
loop_
_entity.id
_entity.type
_entity.pdbx_description
1 polymer ?
#
loop_
_entity_poly.entity_id
_entity_poly.type
_entity_poly.pdbx_seq_one_letter_code
_entity_poly.pdbx_strand_id
1 'polypeptide(L)' 'MRLDAGVARLEAAGPGAFLTADDQDAACARYADVHASMIGAFPNAMSPSAYRAALETTRDPKHQRIFACWMPGDDDL' A
#
# COMPACT_ATOMS: atom_id res chain seq x y z
N MET A 1 -5.19 -6.06 11.99
CA MET A 1 -3.87 -6.58 12.44
C MET A 1 -3.01 -7.16 11.29
N ARG A 2 -3.16 -6.67 10.04
CA ARG A 2 -2.28 -7.03 8.89
C ARG A 2 -1.30 -5.91 8.55
N LEU A 3 -1.73 -4.66 8.72
CA LEU A 3 -0.93 -3.46 8.47
C LEU A 3 0.34 -3.41 9.33
N ASP A 4 0.22 -3.58 10.64
CA ASP A 4 1.36 -3.52 11.59
C ASP A 4 2.45 -4.55 11.27
N ALA A 5 2.06 -5.77 10.89
CA ALA A 5 3.01 -6.83 10.54
C ALA A 5 3.70 -6.56 9.19
N GLY A 6 2.99 -5.99 8.23
CA GLY A 6 3.55 -5.57 6.94
C GLY A 6 4.54 -4.42 7.10
N VAL A 7 4.16 -3.40 7.87
CA VAL A 7 5.00 -2.24 8.16
C VAL A 7 6.26 -2.66 8.93
N ALA A 8 6.13 -3.48 9.97
CA ALA A 8 7.28 -3.98 10.73
C ALA A 8 8.28 -4.77 9.86
N ARG A 9 7.79 -5.54 8.87
CA ARG A 9 8.65 -6.24 7.90
C ARG A 9 9.40 -5.27 6.99
N LEU A 10 8.72 -4.23 6.50
CA LEU A 10 9.32 -3.21 5.65
C LEU A 10 10.29 -2.30 6.42
N GLU A 11 10.06 -2.06 7.71
CA GLU A 11 10.99 -1.35 8.58
C GLU A 11 12.24 -2.18 8.89
N ALA A 12 12.09 -3.49 9.11
CA ALA A 12 13.21 -4.41 9.32
C ALA A 12 14.10 -4.56 8.08
N ALA A 13 13.54 -4.41 6.87
CA ALA A 13 14.28 -4.46 5.61
C ALA A 13 15.17 -3.22 5.38
N GLY A 14 14.94 -2.12 6.10
CA GLY A 14 15.73 -0.90 6.00
C GLY A 14 15.00 0.29 6.62
N PRO A 15 15.36 0.74 7.83
CA PRO A 15 14.71 1.89 8.44
C PRO A 15 15.05 3.18 7.67
N GLY A 16 14.02 3.96 7.32
CA GLY A 16 14.19 5.32 6.78
C GLY A 16 14.43 5.45 5.28
N ALA A 17 14.64 4.35 4.53
CA ALA A 17 14.76 4.41 3.06
C ALA A 17 13.38 4.49 2.37
N PHE A 18 13.28 5.19 1.23
CA PHE A 18 12.11 5.11 0.35
C PHE A 18 11.97 3.69 -0.23
N LEU A 19 10.75 3.33 -0.63
CA LEU A 19 10.52 2.09 -1.37
C LEU A 19 11.23 2.16 -2.72
N THR A 20 11.85 1.05 -3.13
CA THR A 20 12.42 0.94 -4.48
C THR A 20 11.29 0.94 -5.53
N ALA A 21 11.63 1.19 -6.80
CA ALA A 21 10.65 1.10 -7.89
C ALA A 21 10.00 -0.30 -7.95
N ASP A 22 10.81 -1.36 -7.75
CA ASP A 22 10.32 -2.74 -7.72
C ASP A 22 9.36 -2.99 -6.54
N ASP A 23 9.66 -2.43 -5.36
CA ASP A 23 8.75 -2.53 -4.20
C ASP A 23 7.43 -1.80 -4.45
N GLN A 24 7.48 -0.64 -5.10
CA GLN A 24 6.31 0.16 -5.44
C GLN A 24 5.42 -0.58 -6.45
N ASP A 25 6.01 -1.16 -7.48
CA ASP A 25 5.28 -1.95 -8.47
C ASP A 25 4.68 -3.23 -7.87
N ALA A 26 5.42 -3.93 -7.01
CA ALA A 26 4.91 -5.09 -6.30
C ALA A 26 3.73 -4.74 -5.38
N ALA A 27 3.78 -3.60 -4.70
CA ALA A 27 2.68 -3.11 -3.88
C ALA A 27 1.45 -2.74 -4.72
N CYS A 28 1.65 -2.05 -5.86
CA CYS A 28 0.57 -1.70 -6.78
C CYS A 28 -0.11 -2.93 -7.39
N ALA A 29 0.67 -3.95 -7.76
CA ALA A 29 0.14 -5.20 -8.29
C ALA A 29 -0.74 -5.92 -7.26
N ARG A 30 -0.26 -6.08 -6.01
CA ARG A 30 -1.07 -6.66 -4.93
C ARG A 30 -2.36 -5.89 -4.69
N TYR A 31 -2.28 -4.56 -4.63
CA TYR A 31 -3.45 -3.72 -4.41
C TYR A 31 -4.47 -3.90 -5.53
N ALA A 32 -4.04 -3.91 -6.79
CA ALA A 32 -4.91 -4.10 -7.95
C ALA A 32 -5.62 -5.46 -7.93
N ASP A 33 -4.90 -6.54 -7.60
CA ASP A 33 -5.47 -7.88 -7.50
C ASP A 33 -6.56 -7.96 -6.43
N VAL A 34 -6.27 -7.42 -5.24
CA VAL A 34 -7.25 -7.43 -4.14
C VAL A 34 -8.41 -6.51 -4.43
N HIS A 35 -8.18 -5.31 -4.98
CA HIS A 35 -9.23 -4.41 -5.42
C HIS A 35 -10.17 -5.09 -6.41
N ALA A 36 -9.65 -5.80 -7.42
CA ALA A 36 -10.47 -6.54 -8.37
C ALA A 36 -11.35 -7.61 -7.70
N SER A 37 -10.82 -8.28 -6.67
CA SER A 37 -11.57 -9.30 -5.92
C SER A 37 -12.57 -8.74 -4.89
N MET A 38 -12.38 -7.49 -4.43
CA MET A 38 -13.10 -6.93 -3.29
C MET A 38 -13.93 -5.68 -3.59
N ILE A 39 -13.91 -5.15 -4.81
CA ILE A 39 -14.65 -3.94 -5.19
C ILE A 39 -16.17 -4.04 -4.94
N GLY A 40 -16.72 -5.26 -4.97
CA GLY A 40 -18.13 -5.50 -4.62
C GLY A 40 -18.44 -5.34 -3.12
N ALA A 41 -17.45 -5.55 -2.25
CA ALA A 41 -17.58 -5.40 -0.80
C ALA A 41 -17.17 -3.99 -0.32
N PHE A 42 -16.22 -3.36 -1.02
CA PHE A 42 -15.72 -2.02 -0.70
C PHE A 42 -15.82 -1.11 -1.93
N PRO A 43 -17.03 -0.62 -2.27
CA PRO A 43 -17.25 0.19 -3.47
C PRO A 43 -16.54 1.56 -3.43
N ASN A 44 -16.16 2.01 -2.23
CA ASN A 44 -15.43 3.27 -2.02
C ASN A 44 -13.90 3.07 -1.99
N ALA A 45 -13.41 1.86 -2.25
CA ALA A 45 -11.97 1.63 -2.31
C ALA A 45 -11.32 2.53 -3.36
N MET A 46 -10.13 3.04 -3.03
CA MET A 46 -9.36 3.87 -3.95
C MET A 46 -9.04 3.07 -5.22
N SER A 47 -9.17 3.68 -6.40
CA SER A 47 -8.83 3.00 -7.64
C SER A 47 -7.33 2.63 -7.67
N PRO A 48 -6.92 1.56 -8.37
CA PRO A 48 -5.51 1.18 -8.46
C PRO A 48 -4.60 2.30 -9.01
N SER A 49 -5.12 3.15 -9.89
CA SER A 49 -4.39 4.31 -10.40
C SER A 49 -4.19 5.40 -9.35
N ALA A 50 -5.21 5.70 -8.55
CA ALA A 50 -5.11 6.65 -7.45
C ALA A 50 -4.17 6.13 -6.35
N TYR A 51 -4.18 4.82 -6.08
CA TYR A 51 -3.26 4.18 -5.14
C TYR A 51 -1.80 4.31 -5.59
N ARG A 52 -1.51 4.02 -6.86
CA ARG A 52 -0.16 4.23 -7.43
C ARG A 52 0.28 5.69 -7.30
N ALA A 53 -0.59 6.63 -7.65
CA ALA A 53 -0.30 8.05 -7.50
C ALA A 53 -0.02 8.44 -6.04
N ALA A 54 -0.77 7.91 -5.07
CA ALA A 54 -0.52 8.16 -3.65
C ALA A 54 0.86 7.63 -3.22
N LEU A 55 1.23 6.44 -3.66
CA LEU A 55 2.52 5.82 -3.35
C LEU A 55 3.71 6.64 -3.91
N GLU A 56 3.62 7.05 -5.18
CA GLU A 56 4.68 7.77 -5.89
C GLU A 56 4.83 9.22 -5.42
N THR A 57 3.73 9.88 -5.05
CA THR A 57 3.74 11.29 -4.63
C THR A 57 4.04 11.49 -3.14
N THR A 58 3.96 10.42 -2.34
CA THR A 58 4.26 10.48 -0.91
C THR A 58 5.75 10.73 -0.66
N ARG A 59 6.05 11.85 0.01
CA ARG A 59 7.43 12.30 0.29
C ARG A 59 7.98 11.84 1.64
N ASP A 60 7.24 11.02 2.36
CA ASP A 60 7.67 10.42 3.62
C ASP A 60 7.81 8.89 3.44
N PRO A 61 9.03 8.34 3.61
CA PRO A 61 9.27 6.91 3.53
C PRO A 61 8.37 6.06 4.43
N LYS A 62 8.00 6.56 5.61
CA LYS A 62 7.11 5.83 6.54
C LYS A 62 5.70 5.76 5.97
N HIS A 63 5.19 6.87 5.47
CA HIS A 63 3.87 6.91 4.83
C HIS A 63 3.84 6.06 3.54
N GLN A 64 4.93 6.01 2.75
CA GLN A 64 5.00 5.08 1.62
C GLN A 64 4.88 3.61 2.04
N ARG A 65 5.49 3.20 3.15
CA ARG A 65 5.36 1.83 3.67
C ARG A 65 3.94 1.55 4.15
N ILE A 66 3.30 2.52 4.80
CA ILE A 66 1.90 2.41 5.23
C ILE A 66 1.01 2.20 4.01
N PHE A 67 1.15 3.05 2.97
CA PHE A 67 0.42 2.87 1.73
C PHE A 67 0.70 1.51 1.09
N ALA A 68 1.97 1.07 0.99
CA ALA A 68 2.34 -0.22 0.40
C ALA A 68 1.76 -1.46 1.12
N CYS A 69 1.34 -1.29 2.37
CA CYS A 69 0.70 -2.31 3.19
C CYS A 69 -0.82 -2.16 3.26
N TRP A 70 -1.37 -1.01 2.87
CA TRP A 70 -2.79 -0.72 2.92
C TRP A 70 -3.54 -1.45 1.81
N MET A 71 -4.63 -2.11 2.19
CA MET A 71 -5.46 -2.88 1.28
C MET A 71 -6.92 -2.42 1.32
N PRO A 72 -7.71 -2.64 0.26
CA PRO A 72 -9.14 -2.37 0.29
C PRO A 72 -9.82 -3.06 1.48
N GLY A 73 -10.48 -2.27 2.32
CA GLY A 73 -11.18 -2.78 3.51
C GLY A 73 -10.33 -2.91 4.78
N ASP A 74 -9.05 -2.54 4.76
CA ASP A 74 -8.38 -2.13 5.99
C ASP A 74 -9.07 -0.84 6.46
N ASP A 75 -9.70 -0.87 7.64
CA ASP A 75 -10.47 0.24 8.23
C ASP A 75 -9.82 1.58 7.91
N ASP A 76 -10.58 2.45 7.23
CA ASP A 76 -10.22 3.82 6.90
C ASP A 76 -9.60 4.48 8.15
N LEU A 77 -8.33 4.85 8.04
CA LEU A 77 -7.59 5.64 9.04
C LEU A 77 -8.21 7.02 9.24
#